data_AF-A0A6N8X8G4-F1
#
_entry.id   AF-A0A6N8X8G4-F1
#
_cell.length_a   1.000
_cell.length_b   1.000
_cell.length_c   1.000
_cell.angle_alpha   90.00
_cell.angle_beta   90.00
_cell.angle_gamma   90.00
#
_symmetry.space_group_name_H-M   'P 1'
#
loop_
_entity.id
_entity.type
_entity.pdbx_description
1 polymer ?
#
loop_
_entity_poly.entity_id
_entity_poly.type
_entity_poly.pdbx_seq_one_letter_code
_entity_poly.pdbx_strand_id
1 'polypeptide(L)'
;MRDRLEAVESTTDKLANFNLRAPVVAMTIPRPTYTPRGPAPNRSGHAMTPRFERISMGACIAVLATQFSLAVSAAERRTEYSTVDLIAETANLPADGGAVTLGIYLKPDPKWHAYWINPGDAGKEVSMRWTLPEGFEAGELSYPAPHVIPFDIFNTYGFDEAILLLADVTVPALEAADDIELKGRASWVVCDDELCVPERAELSITLPVGDGGADSDNAPRFKAARAKQPQPVDWPARFEVVDGNVNVGVALPHAAMDPYLFVATKRLVRYDDQSSAETPFGLQFSAGAGTKADRIEETKAVLRYRDADGAQQSVLLDVTKSDGTLADAMAAAGPVSLGGTGAVGGIGSVGSTGMGLVTAIFFGLLGGIILNLMPCVFPILSMKALGLVELSGADRQTARSSGIFYTVGILVAFAAIAIALIALREAGSAAGWGFQMQSPLVNLSLGLLMVAIALNLAGIFEFGLRLMGAGQSLTADDSKGERRKAFFTGLLAVVVATPCTAPFMAGALGYALAQPAVVAMAVFLALGLGLALPYLL
;
A
#
# COMPACT_ATOMS: atom_id res chain seq x y z
N MET A 1 -2.01 42.36 17.66
CA MET A 1 -1.20 41.11 17.76
C MET A 1 -0.33 41.07 19.04
N ARG A 2 -0.57 41.95 20.03
CA ARG A 2 0.13 41.93 21.34
C ARG A 2 -0.77 41.44 22.48
N ASP A 3 -2.09 41.62 22.37
CA ASP A 3 -3.06 41.22 23.42
C ASP A 3 -3.54 39.75 23.38
N ARG A 4 -2.98 38.92 22.47
CA ARG A 4 -3.29 37.48 22.43
C ARG A 4 -2.19 36.57 22.99
N LEU A 5 -1.06 37.15 23.42
CA LEU A 5 0.04 36.40 24.02
C LEU A 5 -0.08 36.28 25.56
N GLU A 6 -0.74 37.23 26.24
CA GLU A 6 -0.92 37.18 27.70
C GLU A 6 -1.95 36.14 28.19
N ALA A 7 -2.81 35.63 27.31
CA ALA A 7 -3.79 34.60 27.68
C ALA A 7 -3.21 33.18 27.74
N VAL A 8 -2.01 32.95 27.20
CA VAL A 8 -1.39 31.61 27.13
C VAL A 8 -0.48 31.35 28.34
N GLU A 9 0.16 32.38 28.91
CA GLU A 9 1.04 32.23 30.08
C GLU A 9 0.30 31.95 31.39
N SER A 10 -0.96 32.37 31.53
CA SER A 10 -1.77 32.13 32.75
C SER A 10 -2.25 30.68 32.92
N THR A 11 -2.13 29.83 31.90
CA THR A 11 -2.69 28.46 31.93
C THR A 11 -1.62 27.41 32.27
N THR A 12 -0.34 27.74 32.11
CA THR A 12 0.78 26.82 32.34
C THR A 12 1.15 26.67 33.82
N ASP A 13 0.86 27.66 34.66
CA ASP A 13 1.17 27.62 36.10
C ASP A 13 0.16 26.80 36.94
N LYS A 14 -1.02 26.47 36.39
CA LYS A 14 -2.07 25.73 37.13
C LYS A 14 -2.00 24.22 36.99
N LEU A 15 -1.09 23.68 36.19
CA LEU A 15 -0.92 22.23 36.00
C LEU A 15 0.28 21.63 36.76
N ALA A 16 1.11 22.45 37.41
CA ALA A 16 2.30 21.98 38.13
C ALA A 16 2.04 21.45 39.57
N ASN A 17 0.79 21.48 40.05
CA ASN A 17 0.46 21.16 41.46
C ASN A 17 -0.70 20.16 41.63
N PHE A 18 -0.80 19.12 40.80
CA PHE A 18 -1.71 18.01 41.05
C PHE A 18 -0.98 16.79 41.63
N ASN A 19 -0.98 16.73 42.95
CA ASN A 19 -0.38 15.68 43.78
C ASN A 19 -1.42 14.56 44.02
N LEU A 20 -1.35 13.47 43.25
CA LEU A 20 -2.17 12.28 43.47
C LEU A 20 -1.35 11.18 44.14
N ARG A 21 -1.50 11.06 45.46
CA ARG A 21 -1.10 9.89 46.25
C ARG A 21 -2.20 8.82 46.16
N ALA A 22 -1.87 7.63 45.67
CA ALA A 22 -2.56 6.37 45.97
C ALA A 22 -1.60 5.18 45.74
N PRO A 23 -1.74 4.05 46.45
CA PRO A 23 -0.62 3.18 46.83
C PRO A 23 -0.30 2.11 45.78
N VAL A 24 0.99 1.93 45.49
CA VAL A 24 1.52 0.80 44.73
C VAL A 24 1.60 -0.42 45.65
N VAL A 25 0.79 -1.43 45.39
CA VAL A 25 0.88 -2.75 46.01
C VAL A 25 2.10 -3.46 45.43
N ALA A 26 3.10 -3.71 46.27
CA ALA A 26 4.32 -4.44 45.92
C ALA A 26 4.00 -5.94 45.75
N MET A 27 4.20 -6.47 44.54
CA MET A 27 4.21 -7.90 44.28
C MET A 27 5.66 -8.34 44.06
N THR A 28 6.22 -8.98 45.09
CA THR A 28 7.61 -9.45 45.15
C THR A 28 7.74 -10.77 44.39
N ILE A 29 8.49 -10.79 43.29
CA ILE A 29 8.90 -12.02 42.59
C ILE A 29 10.36 -12.32 42.97
N PRO A 30 10.71 -13.53 43.46
CA PRO A 30 12.07 -13.84 43.90
C PRO A 30 13.02 -14.09 42.72
N ARG A 31 14.22 -13.50 42.79
CA ARG A 31 15.33 -13.72 41.83
C ARG A 31 15.99 -15.10 42.07
N PRO A 32 16.35 -15.84 41.02
CA PRO A 32 17.17 -17.05 41.17
C PRO A 32 18.63 -16.69 41.46
N THR A 33 19.19 -17.33 42.47
CA THR A 33 20.59 -17.29 42.91
C THR A 33 21.49 -18.02 41.92
N TYR A 34 22.48 -17.31 41.36
CA TYR A 34 23.56 -17.87 40.54
C TYR A 34 24.72 -18.30 41.44
N THR A 35 25.07 -19.58 41.41
CA THR A 35 26.25 -20.16 42.08
C THR A 35 27.44 -20.22 41.11
N PRO A 36 28.65 -19.77 41.49
CA PRO A 36 29.81 -19.80 40.62
C PRO A 36 30.42 -21.21 40.56
N ARG A 37 30.67 -21.72 39.35
CA ARG A 37 31.44 -22.95 39.09
C ARG A 37 32.92 -22.73 39.42
N GLY A 38 33.50 -23.71 40.11
CA GLY A 38 34.92 -23.77 40.50
C GLY A 38 35.90 -24.00 39.35
N PRO A 39 37.22 -23.97 39.65
CA PRO A 39 38.28 -23.85 38.65
C PRO A 39 38.67 -25.19 38.02
N ALA A 40 39.06 -25.14 36.74
CA ALA A 40 39.55 -26.27 35.96
C ALA A 40 40.99 -26.68 36.35
N PRO A 41 41.36 -27.96 36.22
CA PRO A 41 42.66 -28.44 36.66
C PRO A 41 43.78 -28.25 35.64
N ASN A 42 44.95 -28.09 36.24
CA ASN A 42 46.30 -27.88 35.73
C ASN A 42 46.80 -29.00 34.79
N ARG A 43 47.40 -28.64 33.66
CA ARG A 43 48.33 -29.50 32.90
C ARG A 43 49.62 -28.74 32.61
N SER A 44 50.68 -29.21 33.27
CA SER A 44 52.10 -29.20 32.91
C SER A 44 52.34 -28.93 31.41
N GLY A 45 53.18 -27.98 30.98
CA GLY A 45 54.49 -27.63 31.51
C GLY A 45 55.54 -28.17 30.55
N HIS A 46 56.05 -27.33 29.64
CA HIS A 46 57.35 -27.46 29.00
C HIS A 46 57.91 -26.05 28.81
N ALA A 47 59.01 -25.79 29.51
CA ALA A 47 59.76 -24.56 29.50
C ALA A 47 60.63 -24.49 28.22
N MET A 48 60.74 -23.29 27.64
CA MET A 48 61.93 -22.91 26.88
C MET A 48 62.10 -21.39 26.94
N THR A 49 63.15 -20.97 27.64
CA THR A 49 63.63 -19.60 27.85
C THR A 49 64.41 -19.07 26.64
N PRO A 50 64.69 -17.75 26.58
CA PRO A 50 64.79 -16.98 25.34
C PRO A 50 66.22 -16.85 24.83
N ARG A 51 66.38 -16.52 23.55
CA ARG A 51 67.65 -16.02 23.01
C ARG A 51 67.42 -14.70 22.28
N PHE A 52 67.84 -13.64 22.95
CA PHE A 52 68.12 -12.33 22.40
C PHE A 52 69.13 -12.47 21.25
N GLU A 53 68.80 -11.92 20.07
CA GLU A 53 69.82 -11.43 19.15
C GLU A 53 69.35 -10.11 18.53
N ARG A 54 70.12 -9.06 18.85
CA ARG A 54 70.03 -7.72 18.29
C ARG A 54 70.57 -7.76 16.87
N ILE A 55 69.73 -7.50 15.86
CA ILE A 55 70.21 -7.20 14.50
C ILE A 55 69.42 -6.01 13.93
N SER A 56 70.11 -4.87 13.95
CA SER A 56 70.16 -3.87 12.87
C SER A 56 68.87 -3.22 12.36
N MET A 57 68.38 -2.27 13.16
CA MET A 57 67.50 -1.17 12.77
C MET A 57 68.24 -0.25 11.78
N GLY A 58 68.21 -0.56 10.48
CA GLY A 58 68.91 0.25 9.47
C GLY A 58 68.53 -0.01 8.00
N ALA A 59 67.78 -1.07 7.71
CA ALA A 59 67.44 -1.44 6.32
C ALA A 59 65.94 -1.33 5.96
N CYS A 60 65.07 -0.88 6.88
CA CYS A 60 63.62 -0.75 6.61
C CYS A 60 63.20 0.62 6.04
N ILE A 61 64.09 1.61 5.94
CA ILE A 61 63.72 2.99 5.54
C ILE A 61 63.77 3.20 4.01
N ALA A 62 64.40 2.29 3.25
CA ALA A 62 64.55 2.45 1.80
C ALA A 62 63.57 1.63 0.93
N VAL A 63 62.68 0.84 1.52
CA VAL A 63 61.66 0.05 0.79
C VAL A 63 60.24 0.65 0.95
N LEU A 64 60.07 1.68 1.78
CA LEU A 64 58.78 2.36 1.98
C LEU A 64 58.48 3.48 0.96
N ALA A 65 59.35 3.72 -0.03
CA ALA A 65 59.23 4.85 -0.96
C ALA A 65 58.70 4.50 -2.36
N THR A 66 58.26 3.26 -2.61
CA THR A 66 57.78 2.81 -3.94
C THR A 66 56.35 2.29 -3.95
N GLN A 67 55.53 2.65 -2.95
CA GLN A 67 54.11 2.31 -2.94
C GLN A 67 53.29 3.53 -2.51
N PHE A 68 53.02 4.47 -3.42
CA PHE A 68 51.81 5.30 -3.33
C PHE A 68 51.48 5.93 -4.69
N SER A 69 51.02 5.09 -5.61
CA SER A 69 50.12 5.50 -6.68
C SER A 69 49.09 4.39 -6.85
N LEU A 70 48.33 4.15 -5.79
CA LEU A 70 47.01 3.54 -5.96
C LEU A 70 46.10 4.71 -6.32
N ALA A 71 45.70 4.77 -7.58
CA ALA A 71 44.49 5.48 -7.95
C ALA A 71 43.39 4.95 -7.04
N VAL A 72 42.93 5.79 -6.13
CA VAL A 72 41.80 5.48 -5.26
C VAL A 72 40.57 5.60 -6.14
N SER A 73 40.25 4.51 -6.85
CA SER A 73 38.91 4.30 -7.38
C SER A 73 37.95 4.38 -6.19
N ALA A 74 36.85 5.12 -6.33
CA ALA A 74 35.78 5.15 -5.35
C ALA A 74 35.45 3.70 -4.97
N ALA A 75 35.72 3.33 -3.72
CA ALA A 75 35.57 1.95 -3.28
C ALA A 75 34.09 1.73 -2.96
N GLU A 76 33.49 0.76 -3.64
CA GLU A 76 32.16 0.27 -3.36
C GLU A 76 31.97 0.07 -1.84
N ARG A 77 31.02 0.80 -1.27
CA ARG A 77 30.78 0.86 0.17
C ARG A 77 29.62 -0.03 0.54
N ARG A 78 29.93 -1.04 1.33
CA ARG A 78 28.92 -1.92 1.93
C ARG A 78 28.30 -1.26 3.16
N THR A 79 26.98 -1.11 3.17
CA THR A 79 26.20 -0.72 4.35
C THR A 79 25.59 -1.97 5.01
N GLU A 80 24.60 -1.80 5.88
CA GLU A 80 24.01 -2.91 6.61
C GLU A 80 23.16 -3.79 5.68
N TYR A 81 22.38 -3.16 4.79
CA TYR A 81 21.40 -3.83 3.93
C TYR A 81 21.49 -3.42 2.45
N SER A 82 22.53 -2.67 2.07
CA SER A 82 22.76 -2.34 0.67
C SER A 82 24.24 -2.15 0.36
N THR A 83 24.54 -1.98 -0.92
CA THR A 83 25.85 -1.58 -1.40
C THR A 83 25.70 -0.29 -2.21
N VAL A 84 26.56 0.70 -1.94
CA VAL A 84 26.51 2.02 -2.56
C VAL A 84 27.87 2.44 -3.08
N ASP A 85 27.90 3.14 -4.21
CA ASP A 85 29.13 3.69 -4.79
C ASP A 85 28.86 4.99 -5.54
N LEU A 86 29.89 5.83 -5.69
CA LEU A 86 29.86 7.02 -6.53
C LEU A 86 30.85 6.83 -7.68
N ILE A 87 30.32 6.69 -8.88
CA ILE A 87 31.09 6.47 -10.10
C ILE A 87 30.93 7.64 -11.08
N ALA A 88 31.85 7.78 -12.01
CA ALA A 88 31.78 8.77 -13.09
C ALA A 88 31.69 8.10 -14.45
N GLU A 89 30.99 8.74 -15.39
CA GLU A 89 30.97 8.29 -16.79
C GLU A 89 32.28 8.60 -17.50
N THR A 90 32.99 9.65 -17.08
CA THR A 90 34.28 10.06 -17.64
C THR A 90 35.43 9.59 -16.75
N ALA A 91 36.56 9.27 -17.37
CA ALA A 91 37.79 8.90 -16.67
C ALA A 91 38.52 10.11 -16.08
N ASN A 92 38.21 11.32 -16.59
CA ASN A 92 38.81 12.58 -16.20
C ASN A 92 37.80 13.74 -16.40
N LEU A 93 38.07 14.88 -15.77
CA LEU A 93 37.26 16.09 -15.87
C LEU A 93 37.72 16.96 -17.05
N PRO A 94 36.82 17.54 -17.86
CA PRO A 94 37.21 18.39 -18.98
C PRO A 94 37.87 19.69 -18.48
N ALA A 95 39.11 19.95 -18.91
CA ALA A 95 39.87 21.14 -18.52
C ALA A 95 39.19 22.45 -18.96
N ASP A 96 38.57 22.46 -20.14
CA ASP A 96 37.88 23.63 -20.69
C ASP A 96 36.50 23.88 -20.02
N GLY A 97 36.14 23.07 -19.02
CA GLY A 97 34.82 23.06 -18.41
C GLY A 97 33.77 22.32 -19.24
N GLY A 98 32.54 22.23 -18.73
CA GLY A 98 31.45 21.52 -19.40
C GLY A 98 30.51 20.81 -18.43
N ALA A 99 29.97 19.68 -18.85
CA ALA A 99 29.14 18.82 -18.01
C ALA A 99 29.70 17.40 -17.97
N VAL A 100 29.73 16.81 -16.78
CA VAL A 100 30.06 15.39 -16.58
C VAL A 100 28.90 14.71 -15.83
N THR A 101 28.58 13.47 -16.18
CA THR A 101 27.56 12.72 -15.44
C THR A 101 28.22 11.85 -14.37
N LEU A 102 27.85 12.09 -13.12
CA LEU A 102 28.12 11.19 -12.00
C LEU A 102 26.97 10.20 -11.81
N GLY A 103 27.28 9.04 -11.26
CA GLY A 103 26.33 7.97 -10.99
C GLY A 103 26.39 7.53 -9.54
N ILE A 104 25.27 7.56 -8.84
CA ILE A 104 25.12 6.92 -7.52
C ILE A 104 24.63 5.51 -7.76
N TYR A 105 25.54 4.54 -7.68
CA TYR A 105 25.19 3.13 -7.76
C TYR A 105 24.61 2.71 -6.42
N LEU A 106 23.42 2.11 -6.42
CA LEU A 106 22.79 1.56 -5.23
C LEU A 106 22.25 0.18 -5.55
N LYS A 107 22.66 -0.81 -4.76
CA LYS A 107 22.17 -2.18 -4.84
C LYS A 107 21.65 -2.61 -3.47
N PRO A 108 20.32 -2.66 -3.30
CA PRO A 108 19.73 -3.30 -2.13
C PRO A 108 20.15 -4.77 -2.02
N ASP A 109 20.18 -5.30 -0.80
CA ASP A 109 20.33 -6.73 -0.58
C ASP A 109 19.14 -7.54 -1.08
N PRO A 110 19.32 -8.86 -1.31
CA PRO A 110 18.19 -9.72 -1.63
C PRO A 110 17.06 -9.56 -0.59
N LYS A 111 15.83 -9.36 -1.07
CA LYS A 111 14.60 -9.06 -0.30
C LYS A 111 14.49 -7.64 0.27
N TRP A 112 15.48 -6.79 0.01
CA TRP A 112 15.41 -5.37 0.36
C TRP A 112 15.14 -4.55 -0.90
N HIS A 113 14.47 -3.43 -0.73
CA HIS A 113 14.23 -2.46 -1.80
C HIS A 113 14.56 -1.04 -1.38
N ALA A 114 14.98 -0.24 -2.35
CA ALA A 114 15.13 1.20 -2.24
C ALA A 114 13.97 1.91 -2.93
N TYR A 115 13.81 3.20 -2.67
CA TYR A 115 12.63 3.94 -3.11
C TYR A 115 12.89 4.90 -4.26
N TRP A 116 11.82 5.14 -5.02
CA TRP A 116 11.75 6.19 -6.02
C TRP A 116 11.59 7.58 -5.39
N ILE A 117 11.69 8.65 -6.19
CA ILE A 117 11.57 10.05 -5.72
C ILE A 117 10.29 10.29 -4.92
N ASN A 118 9.20 9.64 -5.33
CA ASN A 118 8.00 9.48 -4.52
C ASN A 118 7.93 8.03 -4.02
N PRO A 119 8.19 7.77 -2.72
CA PRO A 119 8.31 6.41 -2.21
C PRO A 119 6.96 5.68 -2.03
N GLY A 120 5.83 6.40 -2.11
CA GLY A 120 4.52 5.87 -1.78
C GLY A 120 4.11 6.16 -0.34
N ASP A 121 3.37 5.23 0.28
CA ASP A 121 2.87 5.37 1.66
C ASP A 121 3.97 5.35 2.74
N ALA A 122 5.10 4.72 2.45
CA ALA A 122 6.23 4.59 3.35
C ALA A 122 7.56 4.68 2.59
N GLY A 123 8.63 5.04 3.30
CA GLY A 123 9.99 5.09 2.75
C GLY A 123 10.54 6.50 2.52
N LYS A 124 11.74 6.55 1.94
CA LYS A 124 12.44 7.78 1.58
C LYS A 124 13.35 7.54 0.38
N GLU A 125 13.29 8.46 -0.56
CA GLU A 125 14.14 8.52 -1.75
C GLU A 125 15.63 8.61 -1.41
N VAL A 126 16.46 8.28 -2.39
CA VAL A 126 17.89 8.55 -2.33
C VAL A 126 18.13 10.05 -2.52
N SER A 127 18.73 10.69 -1.53
CA SER A 127 19.09 12.10 -1.60
C SER A 127 20.59 12.26 -1.43
N MET A 128 21.22 13.09 -2.27
CA MET A 128 22.63 13.43 -2.18
C MET A 128 22.79 14.88 -1.74
N ARG A 129 23.51 15.11 -0.64
CA ARG A 129 23.96 16.44 -0.25
C ARG A 129 25.41 16.60 -0.66
N TRP A 130 25.60 17.31 -1.77
CA TRP A 130 26.91 17.55 -2.37
C TRP A 130 27.77 18.50 -1.53
N THR A 131 29.09 18.29 -1.57
CA THR A 131 30.13 19.17 -1.03
C THR A 131 31.21 19.26 -2.09
N LEU A 132 30.92 20.03 -3.13
CA LEU A 132 31.76 20.16 -4.32
C LEU A 132 32.76 21.32 -4.17
N PRO A 133 33.86 21.30 -4.93
CA PRO A 133 34.77 22.45 -5.04
C PRO A 133 34.08 23.69 -5.60
N GLU A 134 34.72 24.85 -5.45
CA GLU A 134 34.20 26.11 -5.96
C GLU A 134 33.98 26.07 -7.47
N GLY A 135 32.83 26.60 -7.93
CA GLY A 135 32.44 26.63 -9.34
C GLY A 135 31.78 25.35 -9.88
N PHE A 136 31.77 24.26 -9.12
CA PHE A 136 31.05 23.04 -9.49
C PHE A 136 29.60 23.10 -9.02
N GLU A 137 28.67 22.68 -9.88
CA GLU A 137 27.25 22.60 -9.56
C GLU A 137 26.70 21.25 -9.97
N ALA A 138 26.01 20.54 -9.05
CA ALA A 138 25.34 19.29 -9.36
C ALA A 138 23.83 19.52 -9.55
N GLY A 139 23.29 18.96 -10.63
CA GLY A 139 21.86 18.93 -10.92
C GLY A 139 21.09 17.93 -10.04
N GLU A 140 19.80 17.83 -10.32
CA GLU A 140 18.92 16.86 -9.67
C GLU A 140 19.26 15.42 -10.06
N LEU A 141 18.97 14.48 -9.16
CA LEU A 141 19.15 13.07 -9.43
C LEU A 141 18.08 12.58 -10.41
N SER A 142 18.50 12.06 -11.56
CA SER A 142 17.63 11.41 -12.52
C SER A 142 17.42 9.94 -12.15
N TYR A 143 16.16 9.57 -11.98
CA TYR A 143 15.73 8.24 -11.56
C TYR A 143 15.28 7.39 -12.76
N PRO A 144 15.55 6.07 -12.75
CA PRO A 144 14.89 5.15 -13.66
C PRO A 144 13.38 5.07 -13.37
N ALA A 145 12.62 4.52 -14.32
CA ALA A 145 11.19 4.31 -14.14
C ALA A 145 10.91 3.31 -13.00
N PRO A 146 10.07 3.64 -12.02
CA PRO A 146 9.80 2.77 -10.88
C PRO A 146 8.90 1.59 -11.25
N HIS A 147 8.75 0.67 -10.29
CA HIS A 147 7.64 -0.29 -10.27
C HIS A 147 6.96 -0.27 -8.90
N VAL A 148 5.76 -0.86 -8.85
CA VAL A 148 5.03 -1.05 -7.60
C VAL A 148 5.65 -2.20 -6.82
N ILE A 149 6.01 -1.93 -5.58
CA ILE A 149 6.43 -2.92 -4.58
C ILE A 149 5.32 -3.01 -3.54
N PRO A 150 4.56 -4.11 -3.51
CA PRO A 150 3.51 -4.30 -2.52
C PRO A 150 4.14 -4.50 -1.13
N PHE A 151 3.63 -3.77 -0.14
CA PHE A 151 4.08 -3.85 1.25
C PHE A 151 2.84 -3.96 2.16
N ASP A 152 2.48 -5.20 2.53
CA ASP A 152 1.23 -5.54 3.24
C ASP A 152 -0.01 -4.97 2.54
N ILE A 153 -0.64 -3.93 3.11
CA ILE A 153 -1.83 -3.24 2.56
C ILE A 153 -1.50 -1.97 1.78
N PHE A 154 -0.22 -1.62 1.65
CA PHE A 154 0.25 -0.37 1.03
C PHE A 154 0.99 -0.65 -0.28
N ASN A 155 0.91 0.29 -1.23
CA ASN A 155 1.82 0.28 -2.37
C ASN A 155 2.96 1.24 -2.12
N THR A 156 4.17 0.75 -2.38
CA THR A 156 5.36 1.58 -2.42
C THR A 156 5.95 1.58 -3.82
N TYR A 157 6.71 2.62 -4.16
CA TYR A 157 7.35 2.75 -5.46
C TYR A 157 8.85 2.74 -5.30
N GLY A 158 9.51 1.83 -5.99
CA GLY A 158 10.91 1.60 -5.73
C GLY A 158 11.57 0.61 -6.67
N PHE A 159 12.66 0.05 -6.15
CA PHE A 159 13.60 -0.82 -6.85
C PHE A 159 14.13 -1.89 -5.89
N ASP A 160 13.92 -3.15 -6.24
CA ASP A 160 14.52 -4.34 -5.63
C ASP A 160 15.81 -4.80 -6.35
N GLU A 161 16.10 -4.20 -7.51
CA GLU A 161 17.32 -4.40 -8.28
C GLU A 161 18.34 -3.26 -8.12
N ALA A 162 19.55 -3.50 -8.63
CA ALA A 162 20.58 -2.47 -8.65
C ALA A 162 20.20 -1.32 -9.59
N ILE A 163 20.32 -0.09 -9.08
CA ILE A 163 20.05 1.14 -9.82
C ILE A 163 21.30 2.02 -9.90
N LEU A 164 21.34 2.86 -10.92
CA LEU A 164 22.33 3.90 -11.08
C LEU A 164 21.60 5.23 -11.28
N LEU A 165 21.61 6.08 -10.25
CA LEU A 165 20.99 7.40 -10.30
C LEU A 165 21.97 8.39 -10.91
N LEU A 166 21.56 9.07 -11.98
CA LEU A 166 22.45 9.96 -12.73
C LEU A 166 22.35 11.38 -12.19
N ALA A 167 23.49 12.04 -12.03
CA ALA A 167 23.59 13.44 -11.63
C ALA A 167 24.51 14.16 -12.61
N ASP A 168 23.99 15.10 -13.38
CA ASP A 168 24.82 15.94 -14.23
C ASP A 168 25.49 17.01 -13.37
N VAL A 169 26.81 17.12 -13.49
CA VAL A 169 27.65 18.06 -12.76
C VAL A 169 28.27 19.02 -13.75
N THR A 170 27.96 20.30 -13.59
CA THR A 170 28.60 21.40 -14.30
C THR A 170 30.00 21.59 -13.74
N VAL A 171 30.99 21.52 -14.62
CA VAL A 171 32.41 21.66 -14.34
C VAL A 171 32.85 23.05 -14.83
N PRO A 172 33.45 23.90 -13.98
CA PRO A 172 34.00 25.18 -14.40
C PRO A 172 35.25 24.95 -15.26
N ALA A 173 35.77 26.00 -15.91
CA ALA A 173 37.10 25.89 -16.51
C ALA A 173 38.14 25.62 -15.40
N LEU A 174 38.97 24.61 -15.61
CA LEU A 174 39.94 24.12 -14.64
C LEU A 174 41.35 24.45 -15.12
N GLU A 175 42.18 24.95 -14.22
CA GLU A 175 43.62 24.89 -14.47
C GLU A 175 44.10 23.44 -14.36
N ALA A 176 45.24 23.14 -14.97
CA ALA A 176 45.87 21.83 -14.85
C ALA A 176 46.22 21.57 -13.37
N ALA A 177 45.30 20.92 -12.66
CA ALA A 177 45.47 20.38 -11.32
C ALA A 177 45.57 18.86 -11.43
N ASP A 178 46.36 18.24 -10.55
CA ASP A 178 46.65 16.81 -10.66
C ASP A 178 45.39 15.96 -10.48
N ASP A 179 44.51 16.32 -9.53
CA ASP A 179 43.29 15.57 -9.19
C ASP A 179 42.25 16.46 -8.47
N ILE A 180 40.96 16.26 -8.77
CA ILE A 180 39.84 16.95 -8.10
C ILE A 180 38.94 15.93 -7.40
N GLU A 181 38.69 16.15 -6.11
CA GLU A 181 37.75 15.33 -5.32
C GLU A 181 36.33 15.90 -5.41
N LEU A 182 35.38 15.07 -5.88
CA LEU A 182 33.95 15.32 -5.84
C LEU A 182 33.34 14.44 -4.76
N LYS A 183 32.67 15.04 -3.78
CA LYS A 183 32.10 14.31 -2.65
C LYS A 183 30.73 14.79 -2.22
N GLY A 184 30.05 13.95 -1.44
CA GLY A 184 28.83 14.32 -0.77
C GLY A 184 28.31 13.23 0.17
N ARG A 185 27.23 13.54 0.87
CA ARG A 185 26.56 12.63 1.78
C ARG A 185 25.27 12.12 1.17
N ALA A 186 25.23 10.84 0.85
CA ALA A 186 24.03 10.14 0.43
C ALA A 186 23.22 9.70 1.66
N SER A 187 21.89 9.82 1.60
CA SER A 187 20.97 9.26 2.59
C SER A 187 19.73 8.71 1.90
N TRP A 188 19.30 7.53 2.33
CA TRP A 188 18.14 6.83 1.77
C TRP A 188 17.49 5.94 2.85
N VAL A 189 16.38 5.30 2.52
CA VAL A 189 15.78 4.24 3.32
C VAL A 189 15.76 2.97 2.46
N VAL A 190 16.11 1.84 3.06
CA VAL A 190 15.87 0.51 2.49
C VAL A 190 14.89 -0.22 3.39
N CYS A 191 14.00 -1.01 2.82
CA CYS A 191 13.07 -1.84 3.59
C CYS A 191 13.05 -3.26 3.06
N ASP A 192 12.77 -4.22 3.95
CA ASP A 192 12.23 -5.54 3.57
C ASP A 192 10.72 -5.56 3.84
N ASP A 193 10.10 -6.75 3.92
CA ASP A 193 8.66 -6.93 4.17
C ASP A 193 8.21 -6.58 5.60
N GLU A 194 9.13 -6.39 6.55
CA GLU A 194 8.82 -6.19 7.98
C GLU A 194 9.48 -4.92 8.57
N LEU A 195 10.62 -4.50 8.02
CA LEU A 195 11.52 -3.50 8.62
C LEU A 195 12.00 -2.49 7.59
N CYS A 196 12.00 -1.22 8.00
CA CYS A 196 12.57 -0.10 7.24
C CYS A 196 13.75 0.53 7.99
N VAL A 197 14.91 0.60 7.33
CA VAL A 197 16.17 1.07 7.91
C VAL A 197 16.71 2.28 7.13
N PRO A 198 16.90 3.44 7.79
CA PRO A 198 17.54 4.59 7.17
C PRO A 198 19.05 4.42 7.10
N GLU A 199 19.62 4.44 5.90
CA GLU A 199 21.05 4.32 5.65
C GLU A 199 21.67 5.64 5.17
N ARG A 200 22.97 5.79 5.42
CA ARG A 200 23.75 6.96 5.00
C ARG A 200 25.18 6.54 4.67
N ALA A 201 25.75 7.19 3.67
CA ALA A 201 27.16 7.03 3.32
C ALA A 201 27.75 8.36 2.87
N GLU A 202 28.99 8.63 3.27
CA GLU A 202 29.80 9.66 2.61
C GLU A 202 30.45 9.05 1.37
N LEU A 203 30.22 9.62 0.21
CA LEU A 203 30.76 9.12 -1.05
C LEU A 203 31.70 10.18 -1.61
N SER A 204 32.84 9.73 -2.12
CA SER A 204 33.78 10.59 -2.83
C SER A 204 34.38 9.85 -4.00
N ILE A 205 34.67 10.61 -5.05
CA ILE A 205 35.44 10.16 -6.21
C ILE A 205 36.48 11.23 -6.51
N THR A 206 37.68 10.80 -6.85
CA THR A 206 38.77 11.70 -7.27
C THR A 206 39.02 11.46 -8.75
N LEU A 207 38.96 12.53 -9.54
CA LEU A 207 39.13 12.47 -10.99
C LEU A 207 40.26 13.43 -11.41
N PRO A 208 41.20 12.99 -12.26
CA PRO A 208 42.22 13.87 -12.83
C PRO A 208 41.59 14.87 -13.80
N VAL A 209 42.27 15.99 -14.05
CA VAL A 209 41.87 16.95 -15.09
C VAL A 209 42.44 16.51 -16.44
N GLY A 210 41.61 16.53 -17.49
CA GLY A 210 41.95 16.02 -18.82
C GLY A 210 41.00 16.50 -19.92
N ASP A 211 40.73 15.63 -20.89
CA ASP A 211 39.93 15.90 -22.10
C ASP A 211 38.43 15.62 -21.96
N GLY A 212 37.98 15.16 -20.79
CA GLY A 212 36.62 14.67 -20.55
C GLY A 212 36.34 13.30 -21.17
N GLY A 213 37.37 12.50 -21.48
CA GLY A 213 37.23 11.19 -22.10
C GLY A 213 36.38 10.21 -21.29
N ALA A 214 35.56 9.40 -21.96
CA ALA A 214 34.71 8.40 -21.33
C ALA A 214 35.53 7.32 -20.61
N ASP A 215 35.07 6.88 -19.44
CA ASP A 215 35.61 5.74 -18.72
C ASP A 215 35.13 4.43 -19.36
N SER A 216 36.04 3.57 -19.81
CA SER A 216 35.68 2.35 -20.55
C SER A 216 34.90 1.34 -19.72
N ASP A 217 35.12 1.32 -18.40
CA ASP A 217 34.54 0.35 -17.49
C ASP A 217 33.12 0.77 -17.08
N ASN A 218 32.89 2.06 -16.91
CA ASN A 218 31.62 2.62 -16.49
C ASN A 218 30.70 3.04 -17.65
N ALA A 219 31.22 3.44 -18.82
CA ALA A 219 30.39 3.89 -19.95
C ALA A 219 29.24 2.91 -20.32
N PRO A 220 29.43 1.57 -20.31
CA PRO A 220 28.31 0.63 -20.52
C PRO A 220 27.23 0.70 -19.44
N ARG A 221 27.61 0.93 -18.17
CA ARG A 221 26.67 1.06 -17.03
C ARG A 221 25.81 2.32 -17.17
N PHE A 222 26.42 3.44 -17.56
CA PHE A 222 25.70 4.70 -17.81
C PHE A 222 24.76 4.60 -19.01
N LYS A 223 25.20 3.95 -20.10
CA LYS A 223 24.34 3.68 -21.25
C LYS A 223 23.11 2.83 -20.87
N ALA A 224 23.31 1.78 -20.07
CA ALA A 224 22.22 0.94 -19.57
C ALA A 224 21.28 1.71 -18.62
N ALA A 225 21.82 2.58 -17.78
CA ALA A 225 21.03 3.42 -16.88
C ALA A 225 20.14 4.41 -17.65
N ARG A 226 20.67 5.11 -18.66
CA ARG A 226 19.88 6.02 -19.52
C ARG A 226 18.78 5.28 -20.28
N ALA A 227 19.01 4.03 -20.69
CA ALA A 227 17.98 3.21 -21.35
C ALA A 227 16.80 2.85 -20.42
N LYS A 228 17.00 2.87 -19.09
CA LYS A 228 15.94 2.65 -18.08
C LYS A 228 15.25 3.96 -17.63
N GLN A 229 15.69 5.12 -18.14
CA GLN A 229 15.04 6.39 -17.79
C GLN A 229 13.73 6.57 -18.55
N PRO A 230 12.71 7.17 -17.90
CA PRO A 230 11.48 7.52 -18.57
C PRO A 230 11.76 8.59 -19.64
N GLN A 231 11.29 8.36 -20.87
CA GLN A 231 11.51 9.28 -21.98
C GLN A 231 10.55 10.48 -21.88
N PRO A 232 11.02 11.73 -21.91
CA PRO A 232 10.14 12.89 -21.87
C PRO A 232 9.26 12.95 -23.12
N VAL A 233 7.97 13.21 -22.93
CA VAL A 233 6.99 13.37 -24.01
C VAL A 233 6.09 14.57 -23.76
N ASP A 234 5.76 15.30 -24.82
CA ASP A 234 4.90 16.49 -24.76
C ASP A 234 3.40 16.15 -24.88
N TRP A 235 3.00 14.99 -24.37
CA TRP A 235 1.61 14.56 -24.42
C TRP A 235 0.77 15.39 -23.46
N PRO A 236 -0.37 15.96 -23.90
CA PRO A 236 -1.24 16.69 -23.01
C PRO A 236 -1.68 15.84 -21.82
N ALA A 237 -1.33 16.27 -20.61
CA ALA A 237 -1.72 15.61 -19.37
C ALA A 237 -2.28 16.64 -18.38
N ARG A 238 -3.47 16.35 -17.85
CA ARG A 238 -4.17 17.23 -16.91
C ARG A 238 -4.65 16.44 -15.71
N PHE A 239 -4.76 17.08 -14.56
CA PHE A 239 -5.41 16.48 -13.41
C PHE A 239 -6.46 17.38 -12.78
N GLU A 240 -7.42 16.77 -12.10
CA GLU A 240 -8.49 17.45 -11.37
C GLU A 240 -8.68 16.75 -10.02
N VAL A 241 -9.08 17.50 -8.99
CA VAL A 241 -9.42 16.96 -7.67
C VAL A 241 -10.93 17.09 -7.48
N VAL A 242 -11.64 15.96 -7.52
CA VAL A 242 -13.12 15.92 -7.44
C VAL A 242 -13.54 14.76 -6.54
N ASP A 243 -14.51 14.98 -5.66
CA ASP A 243 -15.10 13.96 -4.79
C ASP A 243 -14.08 13.15 -3.97
N GLY A 244 -13.00 13.82 -3.54
CA GLY A 244 -11.93 13.19 -2.77
C GLY A 244 -11.03 12.26 -3.59
N ASN A 245 -11.06 12.35 -4.92
CA ASN A 245 -10.17 11.64 -5.84
C ASN A 245 -9.36 12.64 -6.68
N VAL A 246 -8.17 12.22 -7.08
CA VAL A 246 -7.36 12.87 -8.12
C VAL A 246 -7.57 12.08 -9.40
N ASN A 247 -8.15 12.73 -10.39
CA ASN A 247 -8.34 12.19 -11.73
C ASN A 247 -7.28 12.76 -12.64
N VAL A 248 -6.50 11.93 -13.31
CA VAL A 248 -5.46 12.36 -14.25
C VAL A 248 -5.82 11.86 -15.64
N GLY A 249 -6.00 12.78 -16.59
CA GLY A 249 -6.17 12.47 -18.00
C GLY A 249 -4.83 12.60 -18.73
N VAL A 250 -4.51 11.62 -19.57
CA VAL A 250 -3.31 11.61 -20.41
C VAL A 250 -3.73 11.33 -21.85
N ALA A 251 -3.41 12.26 -22.74
CA ALA A 251 -3.69 12.16 -24.15
C ALA A 251 -2.69 11.22 -24.85
N LEU A 252 -3.10 9.97 -25.10
CA LEU A 252 -2.22 8.93 -25.62
C LEU A 252 -2.43 8.68 -27.13
N PRO A 253 -1.35 8.63 -27.93
CA PRO A 253 -1.45 8.46 -29.37
C PRO A 253 -1.67 7.02 -29.85
N HIS A 254 -1.49 6.04 -28.97
CA HIS A 254 -1.58 4.63 -29.28
C HIS A 254 -2.20 3.86 -28.12
N ALA A 255 -2.62 2.63 -28.40
CA ALA A 255 -3.06 1.71 -27.37
C ALA A 255 -1.93 1.46 -26.35
N ALA A 256 -2.31 1.29 -25.08
CA ALA A 256 -1.40 1.05 -23.98
C ALA A 256 -1.99 -0.05 -23.10
N MET A 257 -1.28 -1.16 -22.96
CA MET A 257 -1.70 -2.28 -22.12
C MET A 257 -1.05 -2.16 -20.73
N ASP A 258 -1.77 -2.61 -19.70
CA ASP A 258 -1.34 -2.56 -18.29
C ASP A 258 -0.77 -1.18 -17.84
N PRO A 259 -1.46 -0.06 -18.11
CA PRO A 259 -0.91 1.26 -17.80
C PRO A 259 -0.91 1.52 -16.29
N TYR A 260 0.19 2.10 -15.78
CA TYR A 260 0.30 2.56 -14.41
C TYR A 260 0.98 3.94 -14.37
N LEU A 261 0.36 4.88 -13.65
CA LEU A 261 0.83 6.25 -13.53
C LEU A 261 1.49 6.50 -12.16
N PHE A 262 2.80 6.73 -12.17
CA PHE A 262 3.57 7.08 -10.98
C PHE A 262 3.70 8.59 -10.86
N VAL A 263 3.00 9.20 -9.91
CA VAL A 263 3.08 10.64 -9.65
C VAL A 263 4.35 10.97 -8.86
N ALA A 264 5.17 11.94 -9.31
CA ALA A 264 6.40 12.32 -8.62
C ALA A 264 6.15 13.22 -7.38
N THR A 265 5.08 14.00 -7.37
CA THR A 265 4.75 14.87 -6.23
C THR A 265 4.16 14.07 -5.07
N LYS A 266 4.86 14.07 -3.93
CA LYS A 266 4.45 13.38 -2.70
C LYS A 266 3.11 13.91 -2.17
N ARG A 267 2.23 12.99 -1.76
CA ARG A 267 0.91 13.28 -1.17
C ARG A 267 -0.06 14.04 -2.08
N LEU A 268 0.16 14.05 -3.41
CA LEU A 268 -0.86 14.45 -4.38
C LEU A 268 -1.99 13.41 -4.38
N VAL A 269 -1.60 12.14 -4.56
CA VAL A 269 -2.50 10.99 -4.52
C VAL A 269 -2.26 10.19 -3.25
N ARG A 270 -3.25 9.39 -2.87
CA ARG A 270 -3.07 8.21 -2.03
C ARG A 270 -2.49 7.10 -2.89
N TYR A 271 -1.71 6.22 -2.26
CA TYR A 271 -0.95 5.18 -2.95
C TYR A 271 -1.66 3.82 -2.84
N ASP A 272 -2.97 3.83 -2.62
CA ASP A 272 -3.82 2.65 -2.66
C ASP A 272 -4.15 2.27 -4.12
N ASP A 273 -5.31 1.66 -4.35
CA ASP A 273 -5.70 1.19 -5.68
C ASP A 273 -5.87 2.36 -6.66
N GLN A 274 -4.97 2.41 -7.65
CA GLN A 274 -5.13 3.24 -8.83
C GLN A 274 -5.98 2.50 -9.85
N SER A 275 -7.04 3.13 -10.32
CA SER A 275 -7.83 2.64 -11.45
C SER A 275 -7.44 3.39 -12.73
N SER A 276 -7.52 2.71 -13.87
CA SER A 276 -7.32 3.29 -15.19
C SER A 276 -8.49 2.95 -16.10
N ALA A 277 -8.93 3.89 -16.92
CA ALA A 277 -9.96 3.70 -17.93
C ALA A 277 -9.54 4.33 -19.26
N GLU A 278 -9.88 3.69 -20.37
CA GLU A 278 -9.76 4.29 -21.69
C GLU A 278 -10.88 5.30 -21.91
N THR A 279 -10.54 6.44 -22.51
CA THR A 279 -11.43 7.53 -22.85
C THR A 279 -11.24 7.90 -24.33
N PRO A 280 -12.17 8.63 -24.95
CA PRO A 280 -12.00 9.11 -26.33
C PRO A 280 -10.76 10.00 -26.56
N PHE A 281 -10.16 10.50 -25.48
CA PHE A 281 -9.01 11.40 -25.52
C PHE A 281 -7.70 10.72 -25.10
N GLY A 282 -7.71 9.46 -24.65
CA GLY A 282 -6.55 8.73 -24.15
C GLY A 282 -6.86 7.91 -22.89
N LEU A 283 -5.98 7.91 -21.90
CA LEU A 283 -6.20 7.24 -20.63
C LEU A 283 -6.62 8.21 -19.53
N GLN A 284 -7.50 7.77 -18.64
CA GLN A 284 -7.79 8.44 -17.39
C GLN A 284 -7.42 7.52 -16.23
N PHE A 285 -6.67 8.07 -15.28
CA PHE A 285 -6.33 7.43 -14.01
C PHE A 285 -7.13 8.08 -12.90
N SER A 286 -7.54 7.28 -11.91
CA SER A 286 -8.19 7.78 -10.70
C SER A 286 -7.59 7.11 -9.48
N ALA A 287 -7.20 7.92 -8.50
CA ALA A 287 -6.70 7.49 -7.20
C ALA A 287 -7.26 8.41 -6.11
N GLY A 288 -7.31 7.95 -4.87
CA GLY A 288 -7.77 8.77 -3.75
C GLY A 288 -6.92 10.05 -3.62
N ALA A 289 -7.53 11.16 -3.24
CA ALA A 289 -6.81 12.41 -3.06
C ALA A 289 -5.92 12.35 -1.82
N GLY A 290 -4.66 12.72 -2.00
CA GLY A 290 -3.70 12.84 -0.90
C GLY A 290 -3.89 14.15 -0.12
N THR A 291 -3.27 14.22 1.05
CA THR A 291 -3.38 15.39 1.97
C THR A 291 -2.94 16.74 1.38
N LYS A 292 -2.22 16.75 0.25
CA LYS A 292 -1.76 17.97 -0.43
C LYS A 292 -2.46 18.23 -1.77
N ALA A 293 -3.43 17.41 -2.17
CA ALA A 293 -4.01 17.46 -3.51
C ALA A 293 -4.50 18.86 -3.91
N ASP A 294 -5.20 19.56 -3.01
CA ASP A 294 -5.79 20.87 -3.30
C ASP A 294 -4.75 21.99 -3.55
N ARG A 295 -3.51 21.82 -3.08
CA ARG A 295 -2.46 22.86 -3.12
C ARG A 295 -1.45 22.68 -4.25
N ILE A 296 -1.53 21.56 -4.96
CA ILE A 296 -0.60 21.22 -6.03
C ILE A 296 -1.26 21.68 -7.33
N GLU A 297 -0.52 22.44 -8.13
CA GLU A 297 -0.98 22.98 -9.42
C GLU A 297 -0.28 22.29 -10.60
N GLU A 298 0.89 21.71 -10.37
CA GLU A 298 1.67 20.98 -11.37
C GLU A 298 2.42 19.82 -10.72
N THR A 299 2.67 18.76 -11.48
CA THR A 299 3.47 17.63 -11.07
C THR A 299 4.09 16.96 -12.28
N LYS A 300 5.24 16.32 -12.07
CA LYS A 300 5.73 15.31 -13.01
C LYS A 300 5.08 13.96 -12.71
N ALA A 301 4.90 13.15 -13.74
CA ALA A 301 4.45 11.77 -13.59
C ALA A 301 5.18 10.86 -14.58
N VAL A 302 5.45 9.62 -14.18
CA VAL A 302 5.98 8.58 -15.05
C VAL A 302 4.83 7.65 -15.40
N LEU A 303 4.49 7.57 -16.68
CA LEU A 303 3.54 6.59 -17.20
C LEU A 303 4.32 5.37 -17.69
N ARG A 304 4.03 4.22 -17.10
CA ARG A 304 4.55 2.93 -17.55
C ARG A 304 3.41 2.16 -18.21
N TYR A 305 3.69 1.56 -19.36
CA TYR A 305 2.71 0.76 -20.10
C TYR A 305 3.42 -0.24 -20.99
N ARG A 306 2.66 -1.19 -21.54
CA ARG A 306 3.13 -2.10 -22.57
C ARG A 306 2.57 -1.67 -23.93
N ASP A 307 3.44 -1.57 -24.93
CA ASP A 307 3.05 -1.26 -26.30
C ASP A 307 2.41 -2.49 -27.00
N ALA A 308 1.97 -2.29 -28.25
CA ALA A 308 1.35 -3.34 -29.06
C ALA A 308 2.31 -4.52 -29.37
N ASP A 309 3.62 -4.29 -29.34
CA ASP A 309 4.65 -5.31 -29.55
C ASP A 309 4.96 -6.08 -28.25
N GLY A 310 4.33 -5.68 -27.13
CA GLY A 310 4.51 -6.30 -25.83
C GLY A 310 5.70 -5.78 -25.04
N ALA A 311 6.42 -4.77 -25.55
CA ALA A 311 7.56 -4.17 -24.89
C ALA A 311 7.11 -3.15 -23.83
N GLN A 312 7.84 -3.12 -22.71
CA GLN A 312 7.59 -2.18 -21.62
C GLN A 312 8.17 -0.82 -21.98
N GLN A 313 7.31 0.19 -21.96
CA GLN A 313 7.64 1.59 -22.20
C GLN A 313 7.46 2.39 -20.91
N SER A 314 8.28 3.42 -20.75
CA SER A 314 8.16 4.38 -19.66
C SER A 314 8.38 5.78 -20.20
N VAL A 315 7.41 6.66 -19.96
CA VAL A 315 7.46 8.05 -20.41
C VAL A 315 7.30 9.01 -19.24
N LEU A 316 7.93 10.18 -19.33
CA LEU A 316 7.83 11.26 -18.36
C LEU A 316 6.87 12.32 -18.90
N LEU A 317 5.88 12.67 -18.09
CA LEU A 317 4.80 13.60 -18.39
C LEU A 317 4.85 14.79 -17.44
N ASP A 318 4.65 15.99 -17.98
CA ASP A 318 4.33 17.17 -17.20
C ASP A 318 2.80 17.29 -17.09
N VAL A 319 2.28 17.17 -15.87
CA VAL A 319 0.84 17.13 -15.59
C VAL A 319 0.45 18.40 -14.83
N THR A 320 -0.50 19.13 -15.37
CA THR A 320 -0.97 20.40 -14.78
C THR A 320 -2.41 20.29 -14.34
N LYS A 321 -2.78 21.03 -13.30
CA LYS A 321 -4.15 21.05 -12.80
C LYS A 321 -5.07 21.70 -13.83
N SER A 322 -6.29 21.19 -13.93
CA SER A 322 -7.35 21.75 -14.74
C SER A 322 -8.11 22.83 -13.96
N ASP A 323 -8.36 23.97 -14.59
CA ASP A 323 -9.22 25.04 -14.05
C ASP A 323 -10.72 24.74 -14.16
N GLY A 324 -11.08 23.70 -14.93
CA GLY A 324 -12.45 23.21 -15.14
C GLY A 324 -12.49 21.68 -15.11
N THR A 325 -13.52 21.09 -15.72
CA THR A 325 -13.63 19.62 -15.72
C THR A 325 -12.48 18.99 -16.51
N LEU A 326 -12.01 17.84 -16.04
CA LEU A 326 -10.97 17.08 -16.73
C LEU A 326 -11.39 16.73 -18.17
N ALA A 327 -12.67 16.45 -18.38
CA ALA A 327 -13.21 16.16 -19.70
C ALA A 327 -13.08 17.35 -20.66
N ASP A 328 -13.40 18.57 -20.21
CA ASP A 328 -13.27 19.78 -21.02
C ASP A 328 -11.80 20.09 -21.33
N ALA A 329 -10.91 19.93 -20.34
CA ALA A 329 -9.48 20.17 -20.51
C ALA A 329 -8.83 19.16 -21.48
N MET A 330 -9.26 17.90 -21.44
CA MET A 330 -8.81 16.87 -22.37
C MET A 330 -9.43 17.03 -23.77
N ALA A 331 -10.69 17.47 -23.86
CA ALA A 331 -11.31 17.80 -25.13
C ALA A 331 -10.63 19.00 -25.82
N ALA A 332 -10.23 20.01 -25.06
CA ALA A 332 -9.49 21.18 -25.55
C ALA A 332 -8.06 20.82 -26.03
N ALA A 333 -7.45 19.78 -25.46
CA ALA A 333 -6.18 19.24 -25.93
C ALA A 333 -6.28 18.52 -27.30
N GLY A 334 -7.51 18.22 -27.74
CA GLY A 334 -7.81 17.58 -29.02
C GLY A 334 -7.85 16.05 -28.94
N PRO A 335 -8.70 15.39 -29.73
CA PRO A 335 -8.73 13.93 -29.79
C PRO A 335 -7.44 13.41 -30.42
N VAL A 336 -6.71 12.58 -29.67
CA VAL A 336 -5.63 11.82 -30.27
C VAL A 336 -6.25 10.62 -30.98
N SER A 337 -6.20 10.64 -32.31
CA SER A 337 -6.69 9.54 -33.12
C SER A 337 -5.82 8.32 -32.83
N LEU A 338 -6.33 7.38 -32.03
CA LEU A 338 -5.72 6.06 -31.82
C LEU A 338 -5.62 5.38 -33.20
N GLY A 339 -4.46 5.53 -33.82
CA GLY A 339 -4.14 5.02 -35.14
C GLY A 339 -3.96 3.50 -35.08
N GLY A 340 -5.07 2.78 -34.95
CA GLY A 340 -5.07 1.33 -34.86
C GLY A 340 -6.48 0.78 -35.02
N THR A 341 -6.88 0.52 -36.27
CA THR A 341 -8.00 -0.37 -36.58
C THR A 341 -7.59 -1.80 -36.23
N GLY A 342 -7.56 -2.10 -34.94
CA GLY A 342 -7.29 -3.41 -34.37
C GLY A 342 -8.27 -3.63 -33.24
N ALA A 343 -9.46 -4.14 -33.57
CA ALA A 343 -10.35 -4.72 -32.58
C ALA A 343 -9.66 -5.97 -32.01
N VAL A 344 -8.90 -5.82 -30.92
CA VAL A 344 -8.28 -6.93 -30.20
C VAL A 344 -8.30 -6.67 -28.70
N GLY A 345 -9.26 -7.32 -28.03
CA GLY A 345 -9.10 -7.95 -26.71
C GLY A 345 -8.79 -7.07 -25.50
N GLY A 346 -9.81 -6.44 -24.92
CA GLY A 346 -9.74 -5.93 -23.54
C GLY A 346 -9.66 -7.06 -22.51
N ILE A 347 -8.69 -6.94 -21.59
CA ILE A 347 -8.58 -7.58 -20.27
C ILE A 347 -7.52 -6.78 -19.50
N GLY A 348 -7.74 -6.23 -18.30
CA GLY A 348 -8.74 -6.57 -17.29
C GLY A 348 -9.77 -5.48 -16.99
N SER A 349 -10.90 -5.53 -17.70
CA SER A 349 -12.15 -5.75 -16.99
C SER A 349 -12.17 -7.23 -16.60
N VAL A 350 -12.73 -7.58 -15.44
CA VAL A 350 -13.21 -8.96 -15.24
C VAL A 350 -14.11 -9.25 -16.43
N GLY A 351 -13.66 -10.18 -17.28
CA GLY A 351 -14.11 -10.27 -18.66
C GLY A 351 -15.62 -10.19 -18.81
N SER A 352 -16.05 -9.31 -19.72
CA SER A 352 -17.34 -9.41 -20.39
C SER A 352 -17.33 -10.54 -21.43
N THR A 353 -16.76 -11.71 -21.11
CA THR A 353 -17.45 -12.93 -21.52
C THR A 353 -18.70 -12.88 -20.68
N GLY A 354 -19.87 -12.63 -21.28
CA GLY A 354 -21.11 -12.45 -20.53
C GLY A 354 -21.15 -13.43 -19.37
N MET A 355 -20.82 -12.94 -18.17
CA MET A 355 -21.01 -13.67 -16.94
C MET A 355 -22.51 -13.61 -16.84
N GLY A 356 -23.15 -14.57 -17.51
CA GLY A 356 -24.57 -14.54 -17.75
C GLY A 356 -25.23 -14.32 -16.41
N LEU A 357 -26.38 -13.67 -16.39
CA LEU A 357 -27.19 -13.55 -15.18
C LEU A 357 -27.21 -14.86 -14.35
N VAL A 358 -27.17 -16.00 -15.05
CA VAL A 358 -26.98 -17.36 -14.51
C VAL A 358 -25.71 -17.53 -13.65
N THR A 359 -24.53 -17.12 -14.12
CA THR A 359 -23.27 -17.22 -13.37
C THR A 359 -23.25 -16.28 -12.16
N ALA A 360 -23.77 -15.06 -12.30
CA ALA A 360 -23.92 -14.14 -11.17
C ALA A 360 -24.90 -14.68 -10.10
N ILE A 361 -26.01 -15.28 -10.52
CA ILE A 361 -26.95 -15.99 -9.63
C ILE A 361 -26.26 -17.19 -8.97
N PHE A 362 -25.45 -17.96 -9.71
CA PHE A 362 -24.73 -19.11 -9.18
C PHE A 362 -23.73 -18.70 -8.09
N PHE A 363 -22.91 -17.67 -8.33
CA PHE A 363 -21.99 -17.13 -7.33
C PHE A 363 -22.72 -16.45 -6.17
N GLY A 364 -23.85 -15.79 -6.42
CA GLY A 364 -24.72 -15.27 -5.36
C GLY A 364 -25.25 -16.38 -4.45
N LEU A 365 -25.72 -17.49 -5.03
CA LEU A 365 -26.18 -18.65 -4.26
C LEU A 365 -25.04 -19.31 -3.47
N LEU A 366 -23.88 -19.48 -4.10
CA LEU A 366 -22.67 -19.99 -3.44
C LEU A 366 -22.24 -19.09 -2.28
N GLY A 367 -22.23 -17.77 -2.50
CA GLY A 367 -21.95 -16.78 -1.46
C GLY A 367 -22.90 -16.89 -0.28
N GLY A 368 -24.21 -17.05 -0.56
CA GLY A 368 -25.23 -17.25 0.47
C GLY A 368 -25.00 -18.51 1.31
N ILE A 369 -24.58 -19.61 0.67
CA ILE A 369 -24.21 -20.83 1.39
C ILE A 369 -22.99 -20.58 2.30
N ILE A 370 -21.98 -19.88 1.79
CA ILE A 370 -20.76 -19.52 2.55
C ILE A 370 -21.09 -18.66 3.78
N LEU A 371 -22.10 -17.78 3.71
CA LEU A 371 -22.52 -16.96 4.86
C LEU A 371 -22.93 -17.80 6.08
N ASN A 372 -23.35 -19.06 5.89
CA ASN A 372 -23.64 -19.98 7.00
C ASN A 372 -22.39 -20.42 7.78
N LEU A 373 -21.19 -20.31 7.18
CA LEU A 373 -19.92 -20.64 7.84
C LEU A 373 -19.36 -19.48 8.67
N MET A 374 -20.03 -18.32 8.69
CA MET A 374 -19.55 -17.18 9.45
C MET A 374 -19.86 -17.30 10.95
N PRO A 375 -18.92 -16.87 11.84
CA PRO A 375 -19.04 -17.01 13.29
C PRO A 375 -20.38 -16.54 13.89
N CYS A 376 -21.00 -15.50 13.31
CA CYS A 376 -22.23 -14.90 13.87
C CYS A 376 -23.52 -15.63 13.48
N VAL A 377 -23.48 -16.55 12.51
CA VAL A 377 -24.67 -17.29 12.06
C VAL A 377 -24.84 -18.60 12.84
N PHE A 378 -23.75 -19.13 13.40
CA PHE A 378 -23.76 -20.35 14.22
C PHE A 378 -24.72 -20.31 15.43
N PRO A 379 -24.86 -19.21 16.20
CA PRO A 379 -25.80 -19.15 17.32
C PRO A 379 -27.26 -19.39 16.91
N ILE A 380 -27.69 -18.83 15.79
CA ILE A 380 -29.07 -18.97 15.30
C ILE A 380 -29.29 -20.37 14.74
N LEU A 381 -28.31 -20.91 13.99
CA LEU A 381 -28.38 -22.27 13.46
C LEU A 381 -28.46 -23.31 14.57
N SER A 382 -27.66 -23.18 15.63
CA SER A 382 -27.65 -24.13 16.76
C SER A 382 -28.97 -24.14 17.54
N MET A 383 -29.52 -22.96 17.85
CA MET A 383 -30.81 -22.84 18.55
C MET A 383 -31.96 -23.44 17.73
N LYS A 384 -31.89 -23.33 16.40
CA LYS A 384 -32.92 -23.88 15.51
C LYS A 384 -32.72 -25.36 15.19
N ALA A 385 -31.49 -25.85 15.17
CA ALA A 385 -31.18 -27.28 15.07
C ALA A 385 -31.76 -28.03 16.28
N LEU A 386 -31.67 -27.45 17.48
CA LEU A 386 -32.32 -27.98 18.68
C LEU A 386 -33.86 -27.97 18.55
N GLY A 387 -34.44 -26.91 18.00
CA GLY A 387 -35.88 -26.86 17.70
C GLY A 387 -36.32 -27.89 16.64
N LEU A 388 -35.45 -28.24 15.68
CA LEU A 388 -35.72 -29.28 14.68
C LEU A 388 -35.73 -30.69 15.30
N VAL A 389 -34.89 -30.90 16.32
CA VAL A 389 -34.85 -32.13 17.11
C VAL A 389 -36.09 -32.23 18.01
N GLU A 390 -36.59 -31.12 18.57
CA GLU A 390 -37.87 -31.09 19.29
C GLU A 390 -39.08 -31.31 18.37
N LEU A 391 -38.99 -30.88 17.11
CA LEU A 391 -39.98 -31.11 16.04
C LEU A 391 -39.93 -32.54 15.44
N SER A 392 -39.01 -33.40 15.87
CA SER A 392 -38.91 -34.78 15.36
C SER A 392 -40.14 -35.66 15.70
N GLY A 393 -41.03 -35.17 16.57
CA GLY A 393 -42.36 -35.73 16.83
C GLY A 393 -43.53 -35.03 16.12
N ALA A 394 -43.29 -33.98 15.33
CA ALA A 394 -44.31 -33.18 14.66
C ALA A 394 -44.60 -33.66 13.22
N ASP A 395 -45.79 -33.34 12.70
CA ASP A 395 -46.23 -33.72 11.36
C ASP A 395 -45.31 -33.12 10.27
N ARG A 396 -44.92 -33.92 9.26
CA ARG A 396 -44.00 -33.53 8.17
C ARG A 396 -44.43 -32.25 7.45
N GLN A 397 -45.74 -32.01 7.42
CA GLN A 397 -46.34 -30.84 6.79
C GLN A 397 -46.05 -29.54 7.56
N THR A 398 -45.99 -29.61 8.90
CA THR A 398 -45.72 -28.45 9.75
C THR A 398 -44.26 -28.02 9.61
N ALA A 399 -43.32 -28.98 9.68
CA ALA A 399 -41.89 -28.75 9.50
C ALA A 399 -41.57 -28.10 8.13
N ARG A 400 -42.15 -28.62 7.04
CA ARG A 400 -42.01 -28.02 5.71
C ARG A 400 -42.57 -26.61 5.63
N SER A 401 -43.70 -26.36 6.26
CA SER A 401 -44.30 -25.02 6.27
C SER A 401 -43.40 -24.02 7.02
N SER A 402 -42.84 -24.41 8.17
CA SER A 402 -41.91 -23.59 8.95
C SER A 402 -40.61 -23.30 8.18
N GLY A 403 -40.10 -24.27 7.39
CA GLY A 403 -39.02 -24.10 6.41
C GLY A 403 -39.28 -22.97 5.40
N ILE A 404 -40.43 -23.03 4.74
CA ILE A 404 -40.81 -22.06 3.69
C ILE A 404 -40.99 -20.66 4.27
N PHE A 405 -41.70 -20.51 5.39
CA PHE A 405 -41.94 -19.19 5.99
C PHE A 405 -40.63 -18.53 6.47
N TYR A 406 -39.67 -19.31 6.95
CA TYR A 406 -38.34 -18.81 7.26
C TYR A 406 -37.60 -18.28 6.03
N THR A 407 -37.59 -19.06 4.94
CA THR A 407 -36.98 -18.63 3.66
C THR A 407 -37.63 -17.36 3.14
N VAL A 408 -38.97 -17.25 3.20
CA VAL A 408 -39.69 -16.03 2.81
C VAL A 408 -39.25 -14.83 3.65
N GLY A 409 -39.07 -15.00 4.96
CA GLY A 409 -38.55 -13.95 5.85
C GLY A 409 -37.18 -13.44 5.42
N ILE A 410 -36.26 -14.34 5.06
CA ILE A 410 -34.92 -14.00 4.57
C ILE A 410 -35.00 -13.25 3.23
N LEU A 411 -35.77 -13.76 2.27
CA LEU A 411 -35.90 -13.14 0.94
C LEU A 411 -36.50 -11.75 1.02
N VAL A 412 -37.51 -11.54 1.89
CA VAL A 412 -38.10 -10.21 2.12
C VAL A 412 -37.07 -9.25 2.73
N ALA A 413 -36.24 -9.71 3.66
CA ALA A 413 -35.18 -8.90 4.26
C ALA A 413 -34.12 -8.47 3.23
N PHE A 414 -33.62 -9.40 2.43
CA PHE A 414 -32.64 -9.11 1.37
C PHE A 414 -33.22 -8.22 0.28
N ALA A 415 -34.49 -8.40 -0.09
CA ALA A 415 -35.19 -7.51 -1.02
C ALA A 415 -35.33 -6.09 -0.46
N ALA A 416 -35.70 -5.95 0.81
CA ALA A 416 -35.79 -4.64 1.45
C ALA A 416 -34.44 -3.92 1.49
N ILE A 417 -33.36 -4.63 1.82
CA ILE A 417 -32.00 -4.08 1.80
C ILE A 417 -31.60 -3.67 0.38
N ALA A 418 -31.83 -4.52 -0.62
CA ALA A 418 -31.50 -4.23 -2.01
C ALA A 418 -32.27 -3.00 -2.53
N ILE A 419 -33.57 -2.90 -2.26
CA ILE A 419 -34.39 -1.74 -2.64
C ILE A 419 -33.88 -0.47 -1.95
N ALA A 420 -33.58 -0.53 -0.65
CA ALA A 420 -33.03 0.62 0.07
C ALA A 420 -31.69 1.08 -0.54
N LEU A 421 -30.81 0.16 -0.89
CA LEU A 421 -29.52 0.46 -1.52
C LEU A 421 -29.68 1.03 -2.94
N ILE A 422 -30.59 0.49 -3.74
CA ILE A 422 -30.89 1.02 -5.08
C ILE A 422 -31.48 2.43 -4.98
N ALA A 423 -32.39 2.68 -4.03
CA ALA A 423 -32.96 4.01 -3.81
C ALA A 423 -31.90 5.03 -3.36
N LEU A 424 -30.99 4.63 -2.45
CA LEU A 424 -29.87 5.49 -2.01
C LEU A 424 -28.87 5.79 -3.13
N ARG A 425 -28.70 4.86 -4.09
CA ARG A 425 -27.91 5.05 -5.31
C ARG A 425 -28.52 6.11 -6.22
N GLU A 426 -29.83 6.07 -6.46
CA GLU A 426 -30.52 7.10 -7.26
C GLU A 426 -30.50 8.48 -6.57
N ALA A 427 -30.42 8.51 -5.24
CA ALA A 427 -30.27 9.73 -4.46
C ALA A 427 -28.83 10.30 -4.41
N GLY A 428 -27.86 9.69 -5.11
CA GLY A 428 -26.48 10.19 -5.20
C GLY A 428 -25.64 10.05 -3.93
N SER A 429 -26.14 9.33 -2.92
CA SER A 429 -25.50 9.18 -1.59
C SER A 429 -24.70 7.88 -1.42
N ALA A 430 -24.37 7.20 -2.53
CA ALA A 430 -23.85 5.83 -2.52
C ALA A 430 -22.35 5.69 -2.18
N ALA A 431 -21.61 6.78 -2.01
CA ALA A 431 -20.18 6.73 -1.70
C ALA A 431 -19.95 6.50 -0.19
N GLY A 432 -19.92 5.24 0.25
CA GLY A 432 -19.46 4.92 1.61
C GLY A 432 -20.03 3.67 2.30
N TRP A 433 -20.87 2.86 1.63
CA TRP A 433 -21.43 1.65 2.23
C TRP A 433 -20.32 0.59 2.41
N GLY A 434 -19.71 0.55 3.60
CA GLY A 434 -18.58 -0.31 3.93
C GLY A 434 -17.45 0.40 4.68
N PHE A 435 -17.33 1.73 4.57
CA PHE A 435 -16.31 2.52 5.29
C PHE A 435 -16.50 2.45 6.82
N GLN A 436 -17.73 2.20 7.26
CA GLN A 436 -18.07 1.94 8.66
C GLN A 436 -17.29 0.75 9.22
N MET A 437 -17.05 -0.30 8.42
CA MET A 437 -16.32 -1.51 8.83
C MET A 437 -14.80 -1.35 8.81
N GLN A 438 -14.28 -0.24 8.27
CA GLN A 438 -12.87 0.16 8.42
C GLN A 438 -12.65 1.02 9.68
N SER A 439 -13.73 1.56 10.28
CA SER A 439 -13.58 2.39 11.48
C SER A 439 -13.28 1.52 12.71
N PRO A 440 -12.19 1.80 13.45
CA PRO A 440 -11.83 1.03 14.64
C PRO A 440 -12.94 1.00 15.70
N LEU A 441 -13.72 2.08 15.79
CA LEU A 441 -14.83 2.21 16.75
C LEU A 441 -16.01 1.29 16.42
N VAL A 442 -16.40 1.16 15.15
CA VAL A 442 -17.51 0.27 14.77
C VAL A 442 -17.09 -1.19 14.97
N ASN A 443 -15.87 -1.56 14.57
CA ASN A 443 -15.36 -2.92 14.79
C ASN A 443 -15.24 -3.26 16.28
N LEU A 444 -14.79 -2.33 17.12
CA LEU A 444 -14.78 -2.51 18.58
C LEU A 444 -16.20 -2.68 19.14
N SER A 445 -17.16 -1.89 18.68
CA SER A 445 -18.56 -1.99 19.12
C SER A 445 -19.19 -3.34 18.75
N LEU A 446 -18.89 -3.85 17.55
CA LEU A 446 -19.36 -5.16 17.09
C LEU A 446 -18.68 -6.30 17.85
N GLY A 447 -17.38 -6.18 18.13
CA GLY A 447 -16.65 -7.12 18.98
C GLY A 447 -17.24 -7.21 20.39
N LEU A 448 -17.54 -6.06 21.01
CA LEU A 448 -18.21 -6.01 22.31
C LEU A 448 -19.62 -6.62 22.28
N LEU A 449 -20.38 -6.40 21.20
CA LEU A 449 -21.68 -7.04 21.00
C LEU A 449 -21.55 -8.58 20.94
N MET A 450 -20.56 -9.09 20.20
CA MET A 450 -20.32 -10.54 20.12
C MET A 450 -19.90 -11.13 21.47
N VAL A 451 -19.06 -10.42 22.23
CA VAL A 451 -18.71 -10.81 23.62
C VAL A 451 -19.97 -10.84 24.49
N ALA A 452 -20.85 -9.84 24.39
CA ALA A 452 -22.10 -9.82 25.15
C ALA A 452 -23.03 -11.00 24.81
N ILE A 453 -23.16 -11.35 23.53
CA ILE A 453 -23.94 -12.52 23.09
C ILE A 453 -23.29 -13.82 23.58
N ALA A 454 -21.97 -13.94 23.50
CA ALA A 454 -21.24 -15.12 23.99
C ALA A 454 -21.39 -15.29 25.51
N LEU A 455 -21.31 -14.21 26.29
CA LEU A 455 -21.53 -14.23 27.74
C LEU A 455 -22.99 -14.57 28.09
N ASN A 456 -23.96 -14.16 27.27
CA ASN A 456 -25.35 -14.55 27.42
C ASN A 456 -25.56 -16.05 27.16
N LEU A 457 -24.96 -16.60 26.09
CA LEU A 457 -25.02 -18.04 25.81
C LEU A 457 -24.24 -18.89 26.82
N ALA A 458 -23.19 -18.34 27.43
CA ALA A 458 -22.46 -18.96 28.53
C ALA A 458 -23.23 -18.92 29.87
N GLY A 459 -24.43 -18.33 29.90
CA GLY A 459 -25.29 -18.26 31.08
C GLY A 459 -24.78 -17.31 32.17
N ILE A 460 -23.79 -16.45 31.86
CA ILE A 460 -23.21 -15.51 32.83
C ILE A 460 -24.18 -14.33 33.06
N PHE A 461 -24.99 -13.98 32.06
CA PHE A 461 -26.04 -12.97 32.15
C PHE A 461 -27.30 -13.45 31.41
N GLU A 462 -28.43 -13.54 32.11
CA GLU A 462 -29.74 -13.73 31.49
C GLU A 462 -30.38 -12.35 31.26
N PHE A 463 -30.70 -12.01 30.01
CA PHE A 463 -31.57 -10.86 29.76
C PHE A 463 -32.92 -11.15 30.41
N GLY A 464 -33.20 -10.43 31.51
CA GLY A 464 -34.37 -10.67 32.36
C GLY A 464 -35.65 -10.81 31.55
N LEU A 465 -36.49 -11.75 31.99
CA LEU A 465 -37.80 -12.21 31.47
C LEU A 465 -38.77 -11.15 30.89
N ARG A 466 -38.50 -9.85 31.04
CA ARG A 466 -39.31 -8.74 30.50
C ARG A 466 -39.12 -8.46 29.01
N LEU A 467 -37.93 -8.67 28.41
CA LEU A 467 -37.76 -8.54 26.95
C LEU A 467 -38.21 -9.79 26.17
N MET A 468 -38.05 -10.99 26.75
CA MET A 468 -38.59 -12.23 26.16
C MET A 468 -40.13 -12.23 26.09
N GLY A 469 -40.81 -11.54 27.00
CA GLY A 469 -42.28 -11.40 26.99
C GLY A 469 -42.84 -10.56 25.84
N ALA A 470 -42.04 -9.68 25.22
CA ALA A 470 -42.50 -8.82 24.11
C ALA A 470 -42.73 -9.60 22.79
N GLY A 471 -42.23 -10.85 22.70
CA GLY A 471 -42.46 -11.77 21.58
C GLY A 471 -43.46 -12.89 21.87
N GLN A 472 -43.99 -12.98 23.10
CA GLN A 472 -44.83 -14.09 23.53
C GLN A 472 -46.22 -14.07 22.86
N SER A 473 -46.71 -12.88 22.48
CA SER A 473 -47.94 -12.71 21.68
C SER A 473 -47.77 -13.09 20.20
N LEU A 474 -46.53 -13.20 19.72
CA LEU A 474 -46.17 -13.70 18.37
C LEU A 474 -45.99 -15.24 18.36
N THR A 475 -45.97 -15.88 19.53
CA THR A 475 -45.66 -17.32 19.75
C THR A 475 -46.79 -18.07 20.48
N ALA A 476 -48.05 -17.70 20.21
CA ALA A 476 -49.19 -18.53 20.62
C ALA A 476 -49.11 -19.92 19.96
N ASP A 477 -49.39 -20.96 20.73
CA ASP A 477 -49.21 -22.40 20.45
C ASP A 477 -50.17 -22.99 19.40
N ASP A 478 -50.42 -22.26 18.32
CA ASP A 478 -51.21 -22.70 17.16
C ASP A 478 -50.31 -22.84 15.92
N SER A 479 -50.72 -23.68 14.96
CA SER A 479 -50.04 -23.85 13.66
C SER A 479 -49.83 -22.54 12.87
N LYS A 480 -50.65 -21.50 13.12
CA LYS A 480 -50.47 -20.15 12.57
C LYS A 480 -49.43 -19.32 13.32
N GLY A 481 -49.27 -19.55 14.62
CA GLY A 481 -48.22 -18.93 15.45
C GLY A 481 -46.83 -19.43 15.07
N GLU A 482 -46.71 -20.72 14.76
CA GLU A 482 -45.43 -21.32 14.34
C GLU A 482 -44.91 -20.75 13.01
N ARG A 483 -45.80 -20.55 12.03
CA ARG A 483 -45.44 -19.92 10.73
C ARG A 483 -45.00 -18.46 10.89
N ARG A 484 -45.67 -17.70 11.75
CA ARG A 484 -45.29 -16.31 12.05
C ARG A 484 -43.94 -16.26 12.75
N LYS A 485 -43.72 -17.15 13.73
CA LYS A 485 -42.42 -17.30 14.42
C LYS A 485 -41.31 -17.56 13.39
N ALA A 486 -41.51 -18.53 12.49
CA ALA A 486 -40.53 -18.85 11.45
C ALA A 486 -40.18 -17.66 10.55
N PHE A 487 -41.19 -16.90 10.08
CA PHE A 487 -40.97 -15.69 9.28
C PHE A 487 -40.14 -14.62 10.00
N PHE A 488 -40.50 -14.27 11.23
CA PHE A 488 -39.78 -13.24 12.00
C PHE A 488 -38.37 -13.69 12.40
N THR A 489 -38.17 -15.00 12.66
CA THR A 489 -36.82 -15.53 12.88
C THR A 489 -35.94 -15.42 11.63
N GLY A 490 -36.50 -15.56 10.43
CA GLY A 490 -35.78 -15.34 9.17
C GLY A 490 -35.37 -13.88 8.98
N LEU A 491 -36.27 -12.94 9.29
CA LEU A 491 -35.97 -11.50 9.25
C LEU A 491 -34.87 -11.12 10.25
N LEU A 492 -34.98 -11.59 11.49
CA LEU A 492 -33.98 -11.35 12.53
C LEU A 492 -32.62 -11.95 12.18
N ALA A 493 -32.59 -13.12 11.54
CA ALA A 493 -31.35 -13.75 11.12
C ALA A 493 -30.54 -12.86 10.16
N VAL A 494 -31.20 -12.22 9.20
CA VAL A 494 -30.51 -11.30 8.26
C VAL A 494 -30.00 -10.06 8.98
N VAL A 495 -30.81 -9.45 9.86
CA VAL A 495 -30.42 -8.24 10.61
C VAL A 495 -29.24 -8.50 11.53
N VAL A 496 -29.23 -9.64 12.25
CA VAL A 496 -28.16 -10.00 13.18
C VAL A 496 -26.90 -10.48 12.44
N ALA A 497 -27.03 -11.08 11.26
CA ALA A 497 -25.89 -11.51 10.45
C ALA A 497 -25.18 -10.33 9.74
N THR A 498 -25.93 -9.28 9.38
CA THR A 498 -25.44 -8.12 8.61
C THR A 498 -24.10 -7.56 9.08
N PRO A 499 -23.82 -7.38 10.39
CA PRO A 499 -22.58 -6.74 10.84
C PRO A 499 -21.30 -7.49 10.50
N CYS A 500 -21.32 -8.83 10.45
CA CYS A 500 -20.10 -9.60 10.15
C CYS A 500 -20.05 -10.17 8.73
N THR A 501 -21.16 -10.12 8.00
CA THR A 501 -21.21 -10.46 6.57
C THR A 501 -20.86 -9.26 5.69
N ALA A 502 -21.01 -8.02 6.21
CA ALA A 502 -20.79 -6.79 5.46
C ALA A 502 -19.39 -6.68 4.79
N PRO A 503 -18.25 -6.98 5.46
CA PRO A 503 -16.93 -6.86 4.83
C PRO A 503 -16.72 -7.84 3.67
N PHE A 504 -17.17 -9.08 3.83
CA PHE A 504 -17.06 -10.11 2.78
C PHE A 504 -18.01 -9.87 1.61
N MET A 505 -19.16 -9.26 1.88
CA MET A 505 -20.12 -8.90 0.83
C MET A 505 -19.74 -7.61 0.10
N ALA A 506 -18.78 -6.81 0.59
CA ALA A 506 -18.42 -5.51 0.00
C ALA A 506 -18.08 -5.58 -1.49
N GLY A 507 -17.27 -6.57 -1.91
CA GLY A 507 -16.93 -6.77 -3.33
C GLY A 507 -18.13 -7.19 -4.21
N ALA A 508 -18.96 -8.10 -3.70
CA ALA A 508 -20.18 -8.55 -4.40
C ALA A 508 -21.23 -7.42 -4.51
N LEU A 509 -21.33 -6.60 -3.47
CA LEU A 509 -22.19 -5.42 -3.43
C LEU A 509 -21.68 -4.32 -4.36
N GLY A 510 -20.38 -4.07 -4.40
CA GLY A 510 -19.76 -3.13 -5.34
C GLY A 510 -20.06 -3.51 -6.79
N TYR A 511 -19.94 -4.79 -7.14
CA TYR A 511 -20.35 -5.30 -8.46
C TYR A 511 -21.86 -5.13 -8.70
N ALA A 512 -22.71 -5.54 -7.75
CA ALA A 512 -24.17 -5.43 -7.89
C ALA A 512 -24.64 -3.98 -8.07
N LEU A 513 -23.99 -3.03 -7.39
CA LEU A 513 -24.27 -1.60 -7.51
C LEU A 513 -23.80 -1.00 -8.84
N ALA A 514 -22.87 -1.64 -9.56
CA ALA A 514 -22.50 -1.22 -10.91
C ALA A 514 -23.49 -1.70 -11.99
N GLN A 515 -24.32 -2.70 -11.68
CA GLN A 515 -25.24 -3.35 -12.62
C GLN A 515 -26.64 -2.67 -12.67
N PRO A 516 -27.48 -2.97 -13.68
CA PRO A 516 -28.88 -2.55 -13.71
C PRO A 516 -29.66 -3.07 -12.51
N ALA A 517 -30.67 -2.31 -12.03
CA ALA A 517 -31.44 -2.62 -10.81
C ALA A 517 -32.00 -4.06 -10.78
N VAL A 518 -32.41 -4.58 -11.93
CA VAL A 518 -32.95 -5.95 -12.06
C VAL A 518 -31.88 -7.01 -11.76
N VAL A 519 -30.65 -6.80 -12.21
CA VAL A 519 -29.53 -7.73 -11.99
C VAL A 519 -29.06 -7.68 -10.55
N ALA A 520 -28.94 -6.49 -9.98
CA ALA A 520 -28.64 -6.32 -8.56
C ALA A 520 -29.66 -7.08 -7.71
N MET A 521 -30.94 -6.90 -8.00
CA MET A 521 -32.01 -7.57 -7.27
C MET A 521 -31.93 -9.10 -7.40
N ALA A 522 -31.67 -9.62 -8.60
CA ALA A 522 -31.48 -11.06 -8.79
C ALA A 522 -30.33 -11.63 -7.93
N VAL A 523 -29.20 -10.93 -7.82
CA VAL A 523 -28.05 -11.35 -7.01
C VAL A 523 -28.36 -11.36 -5.51
N PHE A 524 -29.03 -10.32 -5.00
CA PHE A 524 -29.43 -10.26 -3.58
C PHE A 524 -30.43 -11.36 -3.20
N LEU A 525 -31.38 -11.68 -4.08
CA LEU A 525 -32.31 -12.80 -3.85
C LEU A 525 -31.60 -14.14 -3.93
N ALA A 526 -30.63 -14.30 -4.84
CA ALA A 526 -29.81 -15.51 -4.91
C ALA A 526 -28.98 -15.71 -3.64
N LEU A 527 -28.38 -14.64 -3.10
CA LEU A 527 -27.68 -14.63 -1.81
C LEU A 527 -28.60 -15.05 -0.66
N GLY A 528 -29.80 -14.43 -0.58
CA GLY A 528 -30.79 -14.78 0.43
C GLY A 528 -31.27 -16.23 0.32
N LEU A 529 -31.45 -16.73 -0.91
CA LEU A 529 -31.82 -18.13 -1.16
C LEU A 529 -30.70 -19.08 -0.73
N GLY A 530 -29.44 -18.76 -1.04
CA GLY A 530 -28.27 -19.53 -0.60
C GLY A 530 -28.14 -19.60 0.91
N LEU A 531 -28.41 -18.49 1.62
CA LEU A 531 -28.44 -18.45 3.08
C LEU A 531 -29.53 -19.37 3.66
N ALA A 532 -30.72 -19.38 3.03
CA ALA A 532 -31.86 -20.17 3.49
C ALA A 532 -31.80 -21.66 3.11
N LEU A 533 -31.00 -22.01 2.09
CA LEU A 533 -30.97 -23.34 1.47
C LEU A 533 -30.72 -24.49 2.48
N PRO A 534 -29.75 -24.41 3.41
CA PRO A 534 -29.49 -25.51 4.33
C PRO A 534 -30.62 -25.79 5.32
N TYR A 535 -31.50 -24.82 5.58
CA TYR A 535 -32.66 -24.98 6.45
C TYR A 535 -33.92 -25.43 5.69
N LEU A 536 -33.98 -25.12 4.41
CA LEU A 536 -35.10 -25.51 3.55
C LEU A 536 -35.01 -26.99 3.14
N LEU A 537 -33.79 -27.51 2.98
CA LEU A 537 -33.47 -28.93 2.76
C LEU A 537 -33.63 -29.73 4.05
#